data_AF-A0A7V3DF35-F1
#
_entry.id   AF-A0A7V3DF35-F1
#
_cell.length_a   1.000
_cell.length_b   1.000
_cell.length_c   1.000
_cell.angle_alpha   90.00
_cell.angle_beta   90.00
_cell.angle_gamma   90.00
#
_symmetry.space_group_name_H-M   'P 1'
#
loop_
_entity.id
_entity.type
_entity.pdbx_description
1 polymer ?
#
loop_
_entity_poly.entity_id
_entity_poly.type
_entity_poly.pdbx_seq_one_letter_code
_entity_poly.pdbx_strand_id
1 'polypeptide(L)'
;MSAEQDIEPYLQVGCPIAFHSDPFVKDAPRYSSVIRGWRRLSYVLVDRPRIGPHFAAIRENQPCVIRFVRDGKACAFDSLVLDWETRAHNAYCRVEWPREFKVVVFRQFERVKIESPCSLFTGGGEVPGTVVDLSIGGCRIFTKASIPVNTAFLLSFVLPDGCPVERVECEVRNVLPVGEMFYLGCEFMEGQIGVESNVAFYIAMVLERTGVRSAHAETILIFDSEPRLAREIRRILQGRGYETFISTDIVDTFARLRFMPPGALLINAALGELGGLPVARIIRMSHGFAALPIFLYNGGDPGVNEAAKAAGATGGFPAGMPPVQVVNAVVTQLMAARMRPRNK
;
A
#
# COMPACT_ATOMS: atom_id res chain seq x y z
N MET A 1 -11.80 -29.00 -22.00
CA MET A 1 -11.79 -28.11 -20.81
C MET A 1 -10.57 -27.22 -20.95
N SER A 2 -10.75 -25.89 -21.00
CA SER A 2 -9.64 -24.95 -21.16
C SER A 2 -8.71 -24.99 -19.93
N ALA A 3 -7.43 -24.66 -20.14
CA ALA A 3 -6.41 -24.65 -19.08
C ALA A 3 -6.69 -23.65 -17.93
N GLU A 4 -7.67 -22.75 -18.09
CA GLU A 4 -8.07 -21.76 -17.08
C GLU A 4 -9.04 -22.31 -16.01
N GLN A 5 -9.60 -23.51 -16.21
CA GLN A 5 -10.53 -24.15 -15.26
C GLN A 5 -9.91 -25.31 -14.47
N ASP A 6 -8.59 -25.42 -14.47
CA ASP A 6 -7.90 -26.51 -13.79
C ASP A 6 -7.22 -26.01 -12.52
N ILE A 7 -7.62 -26.57 -11.37
CA ILE A 7 -6.98 -26.27 -10.07
C ILE A 7 -5.65 -27.01 -9.93
N GLU A 8 -5.43 -28.09 -10.68
CA GLU A 8 -4.27 -28.97 -10.55
C GLU A 8 -2.92 -28.22 -10.59
N PRO A 9 -2.69 -27.22 -11.46
CA PRO A 9 -1.44 -26.43 -11.47
C PRO A 9 -1.15 -25.66 -10.17
N TYR A 10 -2.16 -25.43 -9.34
CA TYR A 10 -2.05 -24.73 -8.07
C TYR A 10 -1.85 -25.66 -6.87
N LEU A 11 -2.17 -26.96 -7.01
CA LEU A 11 -2.01 -27.93 -5.94
C LEU A 11 -0.55 -28.35 -5.78
N GLN A 12 -0.09 -28.47 -4.54
CA GLN A 12 1.26 -28.92 -4.22
C GLN A 12 1.25 -29.77 -2.96
N VAL A 13 1.88 -30.96 -3.02
CA VAL A 13 2.08 -31.80 -1.83
C VAL A 13 2.92 -31.04 -0.81
N GLY A 14 2.48 -31.03 0.45
CA GLY A 14 3.09 -30.28 1.54
C GLY A 14 2.58 -28.84 1.69
N CYS A 15 1.71 -28.35 0.78
CA CYS A 15 1.15 -27.01 0.87
C CYS A 15 0.22 -26.89 2.09
N PRO A 16 0.48 -25.95 3.01
CA PRO A 16 -0.43 -25.66 4.13
C PRO A 16 -1.75 -25.09 3.63
N ILE A 17 -2.86 -25.60 4.17
CA ILE A 17 -4.20 -25.13 3.88
C ILE A 17 -4.90 -24.64 5.16
N ALA A 18 -5.81 -23.69 4.98
CA ALA A 18 -6.90 -23.44 5.92
C ALA A 18 -8.14 -24.21 5.44
N PHE A 19 -8.60 -25.13 6.28
CA PHE A 19 -9.83 -25.89 6.10
C PHE A 19 -10.96 -25.19 6.88
N HIS A 20 -11.93 -24.63 6.16
CA HIS A 20 -13.12 -24.04 6.77
C HIS A 20 -14.25 -25.05 6.75
N SER A 21 -14.61 -25.59 7.91
CA SER A 21 -15.70 -26.55 8.03
C SER A 21 -17.02 -25.80 8.21
N ASP A 22 -17.98 -25.99 7.29
CA ASP A 22 -19.28 -25.33 7.28
C ASP A 22 -19.28 -23.82 6.94
N PRO A 23 -18.96 -23.45 5.69
CA PRO A 23 -18.86 -22.05 5.26
C PRO A 23 -20.17 -21.26 5.32
N PHE A 24 -21.31 -21.91 5.49
CA PHE A 24 -22.62 -21.25 5.56
C PHE A 24 -22.97 -20.80 6.99
N VAL A 25 -22.22 -21.27 7.99
CA VAL A 25 -22.38 -20.87 9.38
C VAL A 25 -21.43 -19.71 9.68
N LYS A 26 -21.99 -18.61 10.20
CA LYS A 26 -21.19 -17.47 10.66
C LYS A 26 -20.27 -17.91 11.79
N ASP A 27 -18.99 -17.54 11.71
CA ASP A 27 -17.92 -17.90 12.67
C ASP A 27 -17.60 -19.39 12.76
N ALA A 28 -17.90 -20.15 11.71
CA ALA A 28 -17.53 -21.55 11.65
C ALA A 28 -16.00 -21.74 11.80
N PRO A 29 -15.59 -22.79 12.53
CA PRO A 29 -14.19 -22.97 12.88
C PRO A 29 -13.31 -23.22 11.64
N ARG A 30 -12.08 -22.69 11.72
CA ARG A 30 -11.05 -22.85 10.69
C ARG A 30 -9.91 -23.67 11.27
N TYR A 31 -9.50 -24.68 10.52
CA TYR A 31 -8.48 -25.63 10.92
C TYR A 31 -7.27 -25.55 10.01
N SER A 32 -6.09 -25.76 10.56
CA SER A 32 -4.91 -26.00 9.73
C SER A 32 -4.90 -27.46 9.25
N SER A 33 -4.45 -27.64 8.01
CA SER A 33 -4.17 -28.95 7.42
C SER A 33 -3.10 -28.77 6.33
N VAL A 34 -2.75 -29.84 5.63
CA VAL A 34 -1.71 -29.89 4.60
C VAL A 34 -2.21 -30.74 3.44
N ILE A 35 -1.98 -30.30 2.20
CA ILE A 35 -2.26 -31.11 1.01
C ILE A 35 -1.27 -32.28 0.97
N ARG A 36 -1.78 -33.51 0.88
CA ARG A 36 -0.98 -34.73 0.79
C ARG A 36 -0.98 -35.35 -0.59
N GLY A 37 -1.95 -35.01 -1.42
CA GLY A 37 -2.03 -35.45 -2.80
C GLY A 37 -3.43 -35.21 -3.35
N TRP A 38 -3.68 -35.71 -4.55
CA TRP A 38 -4.99 -35.62 -5.16
C TRP A 38 -5.14 -36.67 -6.26
N ARG A 39 -6.38 -36.92 -6.64
CA ARG A 39 -6.73 -37.61 -7.87
C ARG A 39 -7.60 -36.67 -8.69
N ARG A 40 -7.07 -36.21 -9.82
CA ARG A 40 -7.74 -35.29 -10.74
C ARG A 40 -9.17 -35.75 -11.02
N LEU A 41 -10.13 -34.81 -10.99
CA LEU A 41 -11.57 -35.05 -11.16
C LEU A 41 -12.21 -36.00 -10.13
N SER A 42 -11.52 -36.33 -9.03
CA SER A 42 -12.03 -37.24 -7.99
C SER A 42 -11.95 -36.61 -6.61
N TYR A 43 -10.75 -36.37 -6.08
CA TYR A 43 -10.60 -35.82 -4.73
C TYR A 43 -9.28 -35.07 -4.54
N VAL A 44 -9.26 -34.20 -3.55
CA VAL A 44 -8.02 -33.68 -2.94
C VAL A 44 -7.85 -34.34 -1.58
N LEU A 45 -6.66 -34.90 -1.33
CA LEU A 45 -6.29 -35.56 -0.08
C LEU A 45 -5.53 -34.56 0.79
N VAL A 46 -6.01 -34.37 2.02
CA VAL A 46 -5.40 -33.48 3.00
C VAL A 46 -5.16 -34.23 4.31
N ASP A 47 -4.27 -33.71 5.16
CA ASP A 47 -4.18 -34.18 6.54
C ASP A 47 -5.52 -34.03 7.24
N ARG A 48 -5.82 -34.96 8.15
CA ARG A 48 -7.02 -34.84 8.97
C ARG A 48 -6.97 -33.51 9.74
N PRO A 49 -7.94 -32.58 9.53
CA PRO A 49 -7.87 -31.25 10.14
C PRO A 49 -7.82 -31.32 11.66
N ARG A 50 -7.03 -30.44 12.30
CA ARG A 50 -6.79 -30.45 13.76
C ARG A 50 -7.14 -29.13 14.45
N ILE A 51 -7.46 -29.23 15.73
CA ILE A 51 -7.59 -28.14 16.70
C ILE A 51 -6.63 -28.45 17.85
N GLY A 52 -5.46 -27.81 17.85
CA GLY A 52 -4.39 -28.15 18.79
C GLY A 52 -4.02 -29.64 18.68
N PRO A 53 -4.09 -30.43 19.78
CA PRO A 53 -3.74 -31.85 19.75
C PRO A 53 -4.86 -32.77 19.24
N HIS A 54 -6.09 -32.27 19.07
CA HIS A 54 -7.25 -33.08 18.70
C HIS A 54 -7.62 -32.94 17.23
N PHE A 55 -8.27 -33.96 16.66
CA PHE A 55 -8.86 -33.86 15.33
C PHE A 55 -10.18 -33.09 15.37
N ALA A 56 -10.42 -32.25 14.37
CA ALA A 56 -11.64 -31.49 14.22
C ALA A 56 -12.85 -32.42 14.04
N ALA A 57 -14.01 -32.09 14.62
CA ALA A 57 -15.24 -32.84 14.36
C ALA A 57 -15.75 -32.53 12.95
N ILE A 58 -15.60 -33.48 12.01
CA ILE A 58 -16.09 -33.36 10.64
C ILE A 58 -16.93 -34.59 10.27
N ARG A 59 -17.89 -34.42 9.37
CA ARG A 59 -18.80 -35.47 8.89
C ARG A 59 -18.64 -35.65 7.38
N GLU A 60 -18.97 -36.84 6.88
CA GLU A 60 -19.13 -37.04 5.43
C GLU A 60 -20.24 -36.13 4.89
N ASN A 61 -20.08 -35.69 3.64
CA ASN A 61 -20.90 -34.71 2.94
C ASN A 61 -20.98 -33.33 3.62
N GLN A 62 -20.11 -33.05 4.59
CA GLN A 62 -20.04 -31.72 5.20
C GLN A 62 -19.45 -30.72 4.20
N PRO A 63 -20.12 -29.57 3.94
CA PRO A 63 -19.57 -28.51 3.14
C PRO A 63 -18.30 -27.92 3.76
N CYS A 64 -17.31 -27.68 2.92
CA CYS A 64 -16.04 -27.10 3.33
C CYS A 64 -15.48 -26.15 2.28
N VAL A 65 -14.58 -25.26 2.73
CA VAL A 65 -13.79 -24.41 1.83
C VAL A 65 -12.33 -24.61 2.14
N ILE A 66 -11.58 -24.98 1.11
CA ILE A 66 -10.14 -25.12 1.18
C ILE A 66 -9.52 -23.82 0.69
N ARG A 67 -8.64 -23.24 1.51
CA ARG A 67 -7.87 -22.03 1.15
C ARG A 67 -6.39 -22.29 1.32
N PHE A 68 -5.59 -21.84 0.37
CA PHE A 68 -4.13 -21.97 0.41
C PHE A 68 -3.47 -20.86 -0.39
N VAL A 69 -2.17 -20.74 -0.23
CA VAL A 69 -1.35 -19.79 -1.00
C VAL A 69 -0.35 -20.59 -1.82
N ARG A 70 -0.30 -20.29 -3.11
CA ARG A 70 0.69 -20.86 -4.04
C ARG A 70 1.24 -19.75 -4.93
N ASP A 71 2.57 -19.62 -5.01
CA ASP A 71 3.27 -18.68 -5.89
C ASP A 71 2.71 -17.25 -5.86
N GLY A 72 2.44 -16.72 -4.65
CA GLY A 72 1.92 -15.37 -4.52
C GLY A 72 0.42 -15.22 -4.85
N LYS A 73 -0.32 -16.33 -4.96
CA LYS A 73 -1.75 -16.33 -5.26
C LYS A 73 -2.51 -17.05 -4.15
N ALA A 74 -3.52 -16.37 -3.61
CA ALA A 74 -4.48 -16.98 -2.70
C ALA A 74 -5.49 -17.78 -3.54
N CYS A 75 -5.50 -19.09 -3.33
CA CYS A 75 -6.41 -20.02 -3.99
C CYS A 75 -7.48 -20.45 -2.99
N ALA A 76 -8.73 -20.54 -3.45
CA ALA A 76 -9.84 -21.03 -2.65
C ALA A 76 -10.81 -21.84 -3.50
N PHE A 77 -11.34 -22.92 -2.95
CA PHE A 77 -12.41 -23.67 -3.60
C PHE A 77 -13.39 -24.24 -2.58
N ASP A 78 -14.66 -24.29 -2.98
CA ASP A 78 -15.73 -24.92 -2.22
C ASP A 78 -15.74 -26.42 -2.55
N SER A 79 -16.03 -27.26 -1.55
CA SER A 79 -15.98 -28.72 -1.68
C SER A 79 -16.84 -29.40 -0.60
N LEU A 80 -16.95 -30.73 -0.69
CA LEU A 80 -17.60 -31.59 0.30
C LEU A 80 -16.58 -32.57 0.89
N VAL A 81 -16.67 -32.84 2.19
CA VAL A 81 -15.92 -33.94 2.81
C VAL A 81 -16.45 -35.27 2.27
N LEU A 82 -15.61 -36.05 1.60
CA LEU A 82 -15.99 -37.38 1.10
C LEU A 82 -15.87 -38.42 2.21
N ASP A 83 -14.71 -38.50 2.85
CA ASP A 83 -14.39 -39.43 3.92
C ASP A 83 -13.12 -39.01 4.67
N TRP A 84 -12.84 -39.65 5.80
CA TRP A 84 -11.71 -39.36 6.64
C TRP A 84 -11.30 -40.57 7.49
N GLU A 85 -10.02 -40.61 7.87
CA GLU A 85 -9.47 -41.63 8.78
C GLU A 85 -8.70 -40.94 9.91
N THR A 86 -8.90 -41.43 11.13
CA THR A 86 -8.34 -40.89 12.37
C THR A 86 -7.43 -41.87 13.10
N ARG A 87 -7.65 -43.18 12.91
CA ARG A 87 -6.99 -44.27 13.63
C ARG A 87 -5.73 -44.80 12.91
N ALA A 88 -5.59 -44.52 11.62
CA ALA A 88 -4.40 -44.90 10.87
C ALA A 88 -3.20 -44.03 11.27
N HIS A 89 -1.99 -44.58 11.13
CA HIS A 89 -0.73 -43.84 11.32
C HIS A 89 -0.65 -42.58 10.42
N ASN A 90 -1.39 -42.58 9.31
CA ASN A 90 -1.54 -41.45 8.40
C ASN A 90 -2.99 -40.97 8.40
N ALA A 91 -3.40 -40.24 9.44
CA ALA A 91 -4.75 -39.67 9.53
C ALA A 91 -5.00 -38.66 8.40
N TYR A 92 -6.05 -38.87 7.61
CA TYR A 92 -6.35 -38.09 6.41
C TYR A 92 -7.80 -37.65 6.34
N CYS A 93 -8.07 -36.71 5.44
CA CYS A 93 -9.40 -36.30 5.00
C CYS A 93 -9.38 -36.17 3.47
N ARG A 94 -10.37 -36.75 2.79
CA ARG A 94 -10.61 -36.55 1.36
C ARG A 94 -11.75 -35.56 1.17
N VAL A 95 -11.52 -34.57 0.32
CA VAL A 95 -12.55 -33.63 -0.11
C VAL A 95 -12.79 -33.78 -1.61
N GLU A 96 -14.03 -33.53 -2.05
CA GLU A 96 -14.44 -33.61 -3.45
C GLU A 96 -13.56 -32.71 -4.32
N TRP A 97 -13.24 -33.18 -5.53
CA TRP A 97 -12.57 -32.34 -6.52
C TRP A 97 -13.44 -31.11 -6.83
N PRO A 98 -12.88 -29.89 -6.81
CA PRO A 98 -13.68 -28.69 -6.97
C PRO A 98 -14.29 -28.60 -8.38
N ARG A 99 -15.56 -28.16 -8.42
CA ARG A 99 -16.23 -27.77 -9.66
C ARG A 99 -15.85 -26.37 -10.10
N GLU A 100 -15.62 -25.49 -9.12
CA GLU A 100 -15.18 -24.12 -9.31
C GLU A 100 -14.10 -23.78 -8.28
N PHE A 101 -13.17 -22.90 -8.66
CA PHE A 101 -12.16 -22.37 -7.76
C PHE A 101 -11.87 -20.91 -8.08
N LYS A 102 -11.35 -20.19 -7.08
CA LYS A 102 -10.98 -18.79 -7.17
C LYS A 102 -9.48 -18.67 -6.93
N VAL A 103 -8.81 -17.95 -7.82
CA VAL A 103 -7.41 -17.57 -7.68
C VAL A 103 -7.35 -16.05 -7.62
N VAL A 104 -6.87 -15.53 -6.52
CA VAL A 104 -6.71 -14.09 -6.30
C VAL A 104 -5.22 -13.83 -6.14
N VAL A 105 -4.66 -12.99 -6.99
CA VAL A 105 -3.27 -12.53 -6.83
C VAL A 105 -3.19 -11.71 -5.54
N PHE A 106 -2.09 -11.81 -4.80
CA PHE A 106 -1.87 -10.93 -3.65
C PHE A 106 -2.10 -9.48 -4.03
N ARG A 107 -2.67 -8.73 -3.09
CA ARG A 107 -2.89 -7.29 -3.19
C ARG A 107 -1.63 -6.61 -3.74
N GLN A 108 -1.80 -5.80 -4.77
CA GLN A 108 -0.71 -5.03 -5.39
C GLN A 108 -0.02 -4.11 -4.38
N PHE A 109 -0.78 -3.66 -3.37
CA PHE A 109 -0.30 -2.73 -2.36
C PHE A 109 -0.58 -3.25 -0.95
N GLU A 110 0.42 -3.06 -0.08
CA GLU A 110 0.27 -3.28 1.35
C GLU A 110 -0.82 -2.36 1.92
N ARG A 111 -1.64 -2.91 2.83
CA ARG A 111 -2.65 -2.13 3.57
C ARG A 111 -2.25 -2.02 5.02
N VAL A 112 -2.33 -0.82 5.56
CA VAL A 112 -2.19 -0.53 6.98
C VAL A 112 -3.58 -0.36 7.60
N LYS A 113 -3.73 -0.83 8.83
CA LYS A 113 -4.97 -0.60 9.59
C LYS A 113 -4.98 0.84 10.10
N ILE A 114 -6.11 1.52 9.93
CA ILE A 114 -6.37 2.83 10.52
C ILE A 114 -7.80 2.86 11.06
N GLU A 115 -8.14 3.89 11.80
CA GLU A 115 -9.51 4.12 12.24
C GLU A 115 -9.78 5.63 12.16
N SER A 116 -10.12 6.09 10.97
CA SER A 116 -10.33 7.51 10.68
C SER A 116 -11.79 7.75 10.29
N PRO A 117 -12.54 8.58 11.03
CA PRO A 117 -13.85 9.06 10.60
C PRO A 117 -13.76 9.71 9.22
N CYS A 118 -14.75 9.47 8.37
CA CYS A 118 -14.76 9.96 6.99
C CYS A 118 -16.15 10.37 6.53
N SER A 119 -16.18 11.22 5.52
CA SER A 119 -17.37 11.65 4.79
C SER A 119 -17.29 11.18 3.34
N LEU A 120 -18.35 10.50 2.89
CA LEU A 120 -18.52 10.06 1.52
C LEU A 120 -19.55 10.98 0.86
N PHE A 121 -19.15 11.72 -0.17
CA PHE A 121 -20.02 12.61 -0.92
C PHE A 121 -20.46 11.90 -2.20
N THR A 122 -21.72 11.49 -2.22
CA THR A 122 -22.37 10.84 -3.36
C THR A 122 -23.35 11.81 -4.03
N GLY A 123 -23.91 11.44 -5.19
CA GLY A 123 -25.00 12.21 -5.80
C GLY A 123 -26.24 12.38 -4.90
N GLY A 124 -26.41 11.53 -3.89
CA GLY A 124 -27.51 11.57 -2.92
C GLY A 124 -27.21 12.35 -1.63
N GLY A 125 -26.03 12.98 -1.51
CA GLY A 125 -25.60 13.74 -0.33
C GLY A 125 -24.39 13.14 0.39
N GLU A 126 -24.15 13.66 1.59
CA GLU A 126 -23.04 13.23 2.46
C GLU A 126 -23.45 12.03 3.34
N VAL A 127 -22.60 11.01 3.34
CA VAL A 127 -22.77 9.80 4.13
C VAL A 127 -21.57 9.64 5.07
N PRO A 128 -21.79 9.52 6.39
CA PRO A 128 -20.70 9.29 7.33
C PRO A 128 -20.21 7.83 7.28
N GLY A 129 -18.93 7.63 7.57
CA GLY A 129 -18.32 6.31 7.73
C GLY A 129 -16.99 6.39 8.49
N THR A 130 -16.30 5.25 8.51
CA THR A 130 -14.94 5.14 9.08
C THR A 130 -14.06 4.40 8.10
N VAL A 131 -12.91 4.97 7.73
CA VAL A 131 -11.85 4.24 7.03
C VAL A 131 -11.17 3.32 8.03
N VAL A 132 -11.20 2.01 7.76
CA VAL A 132 -10.69 0.95 8.68
C VAL A 132 -9.37 0.32 8.21
N ASP A 133 -9.07 0.45 6.92
CA ASP A 133 -7.77 0.13 6.36
C ASP A 133 -7.48 0.99 5.12
N LEU A 134 -6.20 1.18 4.83
CA LEU A 134 -5.71 2.07 3.78
C LEU A 134 -4.51 1.46 3.07
N SER A 135 -4.45 1.63 1.75
CA SER A 135 -3.29 1.39 0.88
C SER A 135 -3.13 2.55 -0.09
N ILE A 136 -2.07 2.55 -0.88
CA ILE A 136 -1.87 3.59 -1.90
C ILE A 136 -2.90 3.54 -3.03
N GLY A 137 -3.52 2.38 -3.29
CA GLY A 137 -4.53 2.21 -4.35
C GLY A 137 -5.97 2.27 -3.87
N GLY A 138 -6.23 2.36 -2.57
CA GLY A 138 -7.60 2.36 -2.07
C GLY A 138 -7.70 2.09 -0.58
N CYS A 139 -8.93 1.98 -0.10
CA CYS A 139 -9.24 1.83 1.31
C CYS A 139 -10.39 0.86 1.54
N ARG A 140 -10.67 0.57 2.82
CA ARG A 140 -11.92 -0.03 3.25
C ARG A 140 -12.66 0.93 4.16
N ILE A 141 -13.95 1.10 3.91
CA ILE A 141 -14.83 1.98 4.67
C ILE A 141 -15.89 1.14 5.37
N PHE A 142 -16.16 1.44 6.63
CA PHE A 142 -17.29 0.90 7.39
C PHE A 142 -18.38 1.97 7.50
N THR A 143 -19.61 1.67 7.08
CA THR A 143 -20.72 2.64 7.07
C THR A 143 -22.08 1.95 7.20
N LYS A 144 -23.12 2.74 7.55
CA LYS A 144 -24.53 2.32 7.54
C LYS A 144 -25.14 2.28 6.13
N ALA A 145 -24.58 3.04 5.20
CA ALA A 145 -25.15 3.14 3.87
C ALA A 145 -24.72 1.98 2.99
N SER A 146 -25.68 1.35 2.31
CA SER A 146 -25.42 0.45 1.20
C SER A 146 -25.15 1.29 -0.05
N ILE A 147 -23.90 1.31 -0.51
CA ILE A 147 -23.50 1.99 -1.74
C ILE A 147 -23.17 0.91 -2.79
N PRO A 148 -23.82 0.88 -3.96
CA PRO A 148 -23.60 -0.15 -4.97
C PRO A 148 -22.16 -0.18 -5.51
N VAL A 149 -21.71 -1.36 -5.92
CA VAL A 149 -20.44 -1.53 -6.67
C VAL A 149 -20.48 -0.70 -7.96
N ASN A 150 -19.31 -0.20 -8.38
CA ASN A 150 -19.09 0.74 -9.47
C ASN A 150 -19.71 2.14 -9.28
N THR A 151 -20.07 2.49 -8.04
CA THR A 151 -20.50 3.86 -7.71
C THR A 151 -19.30 4.73 -7.41
N ALA A 152 -19.17 5.84 -8.14
CA ALA A 152 -18.17 6.87 -7.87
C ALA A 152 -18.65 7.82 -6.76
N PHE A 153 -17.72 8.26 -5.92
CA PHE A 153 -17.97 9.21 -4.83
C PHE A 153 -16.69 10.00 -4.49
N LEU A 154 -16.83 11.13 -3.81
CA LEU A 154 -15.70 11.83 -3.22
C LEU A 154 -15.55 11.42 -1.76
N LEU A 155 -14.33 11.20 -1.31
CA LEU A 155 -14.01 10.81 0.06
C LEU A 155 -13.20 11.93 0.73
N SER A 156 -13.60 12.32 1.94
CA SER A 156 -12.77 13.14 2.82
C SER A 156 -12.56 12.47 4.17
N PHE A 157 -11.33 12.51 4.69
CA PHE A 157 -10.97 12.03 6.02
C PHE A 157 -9.64 12.66 6.47
N VAL A 158 -9.27 12.44 7.74
CA VAL A 158 -7.97 12.86 8.28
C VAL A 158 -7.16 11.62 8.59
N LEU A 159 -5.92 11.57 8.09
CA LEU A 159 -4.97 10.51 8.41
C LEU A 159 -4.60 10.55 9.91
N PRO A 160 -4.20 9.43 10.52
CA PRO A 160 -3.82 9.41 11.94
C PRO A 160 -2.65 10.33 12.34
N ASP A 161 -1.86 10.79 11.37
CA ASP A 161 -0.81 11.81 11.58
C ASP A 161 -1.35 13.26 11.52
N GLY A 162 -2.66 13.44 11.35
CA GLY A 162 -3.34 14.72 11.24
C GLY A 162 -3.42 15.28 9.82
N CYS A 163 -2.85 14.60 8.82
CA CYS A 163 -2.85 15.08 7.44
C CYS A 163 -4.25 14.92 6.81
N PRO A 164 -4.88 16.01 6.31
CA PRO A 164 -6.17 15.92 5.67
C PRO A 164 -6.05 15.26 4.28
N VAL A 165 -7.03 14.43 3.95
CA VAL A 165 -7.28 13.89 2.61
C VAL A 165 -8.66 14.38 2.21
N GLU A 166 -8.71 15.31 1.26
CA GLU A 166 -9.95 16.02 0.92
C GLU A 166 -10.44 15.65 -0.48
N ARG A 167 -11.73 15.28 -0.55
CA ARG A 167 -12.49 15.09 -1.79
C ARG A 167 -11.78 14.22 -2.82
N VAL A 168 -11.14 13.13 -2.37
CA VAL A 168 -10.50 12.18 -3.30
C VAL A 168 -11.56 11.33 -3.99
N GLU A 169 -11.53 11.30 -5.30
CA GLU A 169 -12.39 10.48 -6.15
C GLU A 169 -12.10 9.00 -5.90
N CYS A 170 -13.16 8.27 -5.59
CA CYS A 170 -13.13 6.86 -5.26
C CYS A 170 -14.24 6.13 -6.02
N GLU A 171 -14.03 4.84 -6.26
CA GLU A 171 -15.05 3.95 -6.80
C GLU A 171 -15.24 2.75 -5.87
N VAL A 172 -16.49 2.38 -5.58
CA VAL A 172 -16.80 1.17 -4.81
C VAL A 172 -16.51 -0.06 -5.66
N ARG A 173 -15.60 -0.93 -5.21
CA ARG A 173 -15.25 -2.19 -5.88
C ARG A 173 -15.86 -3.42 -5.24
N ASN A 174 -16.17 -3.36 -3.95
CA ASN A 174 -16.75 -4.48 -3.22
C ASN A 174 -17.66 -3.99 -2.10
N VAL A 175 -18.73 -4.73 -1.81
CA VAL A 175 -19.66 -4.44 -0.71
C VAL A 175 -19.86 -5.73 0.08
N LEU A 176 -19.58 -5.69 1.37
CA LEU A 176 -19.77 -6.81 2.29
C LEU A 176 -20.73 -6.40 3.41
N PRO A 177 -21.95 -6.96 3.47
CA PRO A 177 -22.89 -6.71 4.56
C PRO A 177 -22.44 -7.39 5.86
N VAL A 178 -22.59 -6.68 6.98
CA VAL A 178 -22.28 -7.16 8.34
C VAL A 178 -23.33 -6.64 9.31
N GLY A 179 -24.35 -7.46 9.57
CA GLY A 179 -25.52 -7.02 10.35
C GLY A 179 -26.30 -5.95 9.57
N GLU A 180 -26.57 -4.82 10.21
CA GLU A 180 -27.20 -3.64 9.58
C GLU A 180 -26.19 -2.68 8.92
N MET A 181 -24.90 -3.05 8.92
CA MET A 181 -23.79 -2.22 8.46
C MET A 181 -23.13 -2.83 7.22
N PHE A 182 -22.25 -2.06 6.57
CA PHE A 182 -21.54 -2.46 5.36
C PHE A 182 -20.05 -2.15 5.45
N TYR A 183 -19.23 -3.06 4.96
CA TYR A 183 -17.86 -2.76 4.54
C TYR A 183 -17.84 -2.50 3.04
N LEU A 184 -17.37 -1.32 2.65
CA LEU A 184 -17.11 -0.95 1.27
C LEU A 184 -15.61 -1.09 1.01
N GLY A 185 -15.24 -1.89 0.01
CA GLY A 185 -13.89 -1.88 -0.55
C GLY A 185 -13.84 -0.86 -1.66
N CYS A 186 -13.04 0.18 -1.52
CA CYS A 186 -13.00 1.31 -2.45
C CYS A 186 -11.61 1.45 -3.07
N GLU A 187 -11.58 1.80 -4.35
CA GLU A 187 -10.37 2.11 -5.10
C GLU A 187 -10.26 3.61 -5.31
N PHE A 188 -9.05 4.16 -5.22
CA PHE A 188 -8.78 5.56 -5.55
C PHE A 188 -8.60 5.72 -7.06
N MET A 189 -9.21 6.76 -7.64
CA MET A 189 -8.93 7.12 -9.03
C MET A 189 -7.48 7.60 -9.18
N GLU A 190 -6.84 7.30 -10.31
CA GLU A 190 -5.45 7.67 -10.57
C GLU A 190 -5.24 9.19 -10.73
N GLY A 191 -4.01 9.66 -10.52
CA GLY A 191 -3.63 11.06 -10.78
C GLY A 191 -3.94 12.05 -9.65
N GLN A 192 -4.44 11.57 -8.52
CA GLN A 192 -4.85 12.41 -7.40
C GLN A 192 -3.70 12.67 -6.43
N ILE A 193 -3.22 13.91 -6.37
CA ILE A 193 -2.06 14.30 -5.55
C ILE A 193 -2.25 13.99 -4.06
N GLY A 194 -3.45 14.19 -3.51
CA GLY A 194 -3.74 13.88 -2.11
C GLY A 194 -3.49 12.40 -1.79
N VAL A 195 -3.78 11.49 -2.73
CA VAL A 195 -3.49 10.05 -2.59
C VAL A 195 -2.02 9.78 -2.85
N GLU A 196 -1.51 10.23 -3.99
CA GLU A 196 -0.16 9.96 -4.46
C GLU A 196 0.93 10.51 -3.54
N SER A 197 0.61 11.49 -2.71
CA SER A 197 1.53 12.08 -1.74
C SER A 197 1.17 11.81 -0.29
N ASN A 198 -0.02 12.19 0.18
CA ASN A 198 -0.34 12.14 1.62
C ASN A 198 -0.56 10.69 2.06
N VAL A 199 -1.45 9.98 1.36
CA VAL A 199 -1.69 8.56 1.62
C VAL A 199 -0.42 7.76 1.38
N ALA A 200 0.25 7.95 0.25
CA ALA A 200 1.48 7.23 -0.07
C ALA A 200 2.56 7.40 1.01
N PHE A 201 2.78 8.61 1.49
CA PHE A 201 3.74 8.90 2.56
C PHE A 201 3.34 8.26 3.88
N TYR A 202 2.07 8.37 4.27
CA TYR A 202 1.57 7.75 5.49
C TYR A 202 1.78 6.23 5.47
N ILE A 203 1.43 5.56 4.36
CA ILE A 203 1.67 4.12 4.18
C ILE A 203 3.16 3.80 4.31
N ALA A 204 4.02 4.53 3.60
CA ALA A 204 5.46 4.34 3.65
C ALA A 204 6.01 4.47 5.09
N MET A 205 5.54 5.48 5.83
CA MET A 205 5.95 5.77 7.21
C MET A 205 5.54 4.66 8.18
N VAL A 206 4.32 4.14 8.05
CA VAL A 206 3.85 3.02 8.89
C VAL A 206 4.62 1.74 8.56
N LEU A 207 4.90 1.46 7.28
CA LEU A 207 5.63 0.27 6.87
C LEU A 207 7.11 0.29 7.29
N GLU A 208 7.74 1.47 7.29
CA GLU A 208 9.11 1.64 7.82
C GLU A 208 9.14 1.41 9.34
N ARG A 209 8.21 2.01 10.10
CA ARG A 209 8.15 1.85 11.56
C ARG A 209 7.88 0.42 12.01
N THR A 210 7.17 -0.35 11.21
CA THR A 210 6.85 -1.76 11.51
C THR A 210 7.94 -2.72 11.05
N GLY A 211 9.04 -2.23 10.46
CA GLY A 211 10.16 -3.05 9.98
C GLY A 211 9.83 -3.92 8.77
N VAL A 212 8.62 -3.77 8.20
CA VAL A 212 8.20 -4.45 6.96
C VAL A 212 9.00 -3.91 5.77
N ARG A 213 9.44 -2.66 5.87
CA ARG A 213 10.25 -2.00 4.87
C ARG A 213 11.68 -1.77 5.37
N SER A 214 12.66 -2.18 4.57
CA SER A 214 14.06 -1.85 4.83
C SER A 214 14.36 -0.42 4.35
N ALA A 215 15.20 0.31 5.11
CA ALA A 215 15.57 1.72 4.92
C ALA A 215 16.38 2.02 3.64
N HIS A 216 16.29 1.18 2.61
CA HIS A 216 17.16 1.19 1.42
C HIS A 216 16.59 1.93 0.21
N ALA A 217 15.31 2.25 0.17
CA ALA A 217 14.80 3.13 -0.88
C ALA A 217 15.18 4.56 -0.52
N GLU A 218 16.05 5.18 -1.32
CA GLU A 218 16.43 6.56 -1.11
C GLU A 218 15.22 7.45 -1.37
N THR A 219 14.67 7.97 -0.28
CA THR A 219 13.52 8.85 -0.30
C THR A 219 13.98 10.26 -0.66
N ILE A 220 13.26 10.87 -1.60
CA ILE A 220 13.44 12.27 -1.96
C ILE A 220 12.12 12.99 -1.68
N LEU A 221 12.19 14.03 -0.87
CA LEU A 221 11.04 14.92 -0.65
C LEU A 221 11.13 16.09 -1.63
N ILE A 222 10.03 16.40 -2.31
CA ILE A 222 9.90 17.58 -3.15
C ILE A 222 8.94 18.54 -2.45
N PHE A 223 9.33 19.80 -2.27
CA PHE A 223 8.46 20.87 -1.81
C PHE A 223 8.16 21.81 -2.99
N ASP A 224 6.91 21.81 -3.44
CA ASP A 224 6.42 22.60 -4.55
C ASP A 224 4.95 22.98 -4.35
N SER A 225 4.65 24.28 -4.27
CA SER A 225 3.28 24.78 -4.15
C SER A 225 2.45 24.58 -5.42
N GLU A 226 3.09 24.40 -6.57
CA GLU A 226 2.43 24.18 -7.87
C GLU A 226 2.93 22.87 -8.52
N PRO A 227 2.32 21.72 -8.21
CA PRO A 227 2.95 20.42 -8.38
C PRO A 227 2.97 19.90 -9.84
N ARG A 228 2.90 20.76 -10.86
CA ARG A 228 3.04 20.35 -12.27
C ARG A 228 4.47 19.88 -12.54
N LEU A 229 5.44 20.73 -12.20
CA LEU A 229 6.86 20.45 -12.40
C LEU A 229 7.34 19.36 -11.44
N ALA A 230 6.91 19.42 -10.16
CA ALA A 230 7.18 18.36 -9.19
C ALA A 230 6.68 16.98 -9.63
N ARG A 231 5.52 16.86 -10.28
CA ARG A 231 5.02 15.57 -10.81
C ARG A 231 5.93 14.99 -11.88
N GLU A 232 6.47 15.83 -12.75
CA GLU A 232 7.41 15.38 -13.77
C GLU A 232 8.75 14.96 -13.16
N ILE A 233 9.30 15.76 -12.25
CA ILE A 233 10.52 15.42 -11.50
C ILE A 233 10.34 14.10 -10.74
N ARG A 234 9.21 13.93 -10.03
CA ARG A 234 8.85 12.69 -9.33
C ARG A 234 8.85 11.48 -10.25
N ARG A 235 8.20 11.57 -11.42
CA ARG A 235 8.16 10.46 -12.39
C ARG A 235 9.56 10.04 -12.83
N ILE A 236 10.43 11.01 -13.11
CA ILE A 236 11.81 10.74 -13.56
C ILE A 236 12.64 10.13 -12.42
N LEU A 237 12.49 10.62 -11.19
CA LEU A 237 13.16 10.08 -10.00
C LEU A 237 12.70 8.65 -9.69
N GLN A 238 11.40 8.38 -9.78
CA GLN A 238 10.83 7.03 -9.61
C GLN A 238 11.35 6.06 -10.68
N GLY A 239 11.47 6.50 -11.94
CA GLY A 239 12.10 5.72 -13.00
C GLY A 239 13.58 5.39 -12.73
N ARG A 240 14.23 6.09 -11.79
CA ARG A 240 15.61 5.84 -11.33
C ARG A 240 15.69 5.06 -10.02
N GLY A 241 14.56 4.56 -9.51
CA GLY A 241 14.49 3.77 -8.28
C GLY A 241 14.42 4.58 -6.99
N TYR A 242 14.27 5.91 -7.07
CA TYR A 242 14.01 6.73 -5.88
C TYR A 242 12.54 6.66 -5.50
N GLU A 243 12.27 6.56 -4.20
CA GLU A 243 10.93 6.88 -3.73
C GLU A 243 10.82 8.40 -3.60
N THR A 244 9.67 8.95 -3.99
CA THR A 244 9.52 10.41 -4.03
C THR A 244 8.13 10.84 -3.58
N PHE A 245 8.11 11.79 -2.65
CA PHE A 245 6.91 12.40 -2.08
C PHE A 245 6.88 13.89 -2.40
N ILE A 246 5.69 14.46 -2.56
CA ILE A 246 5.50 15.88 -2.89
C ILE A 246 4.72 16.56 -1.77
N SER A 247 5.35 17.48 -1.06
CA SER A 247 4.64 18.41 -0.18
C SER A 247 4.32 19.69 -0.94
N THR A 248 3.15 20.27 -0.69
CA THR A 248 2.72 21.56 -1.26
C THR A 248 2.70 22.69 -0.24
N ASP A 249 2.94 22.38 1.04
CA ASP A 249 2.89 23.33 2.15
C ASP A 249 4.14 23.21 3.04
N ILE A 250 4.58 24.32 3.63
CA ILE A 250 5.75 24.33 4.50
C ILE A 250 5.56 23.50 5.77
N VAL A 251 4.38 23.56 6.40
CA VAL A 251 4.02 22.80 7.60
C VAL A 251 4.07 21.31 7.30
N ASP A 252 3.46 20.87 6.18
CA ASP A 252 3.52 19.48 5.71
C ASP A 252 4.96 19.05 5.40
N THR A 253 5.75 19.94 4.78
CA THR A 253 7.17 19.68 4.50
C THR A 253 7.95 19.40 5.79
N PHE A 254 7.82 20.24 6.81
CA PHE A 254 8.48 20.03 8.10
C PHE A 254 7.96 18.79 8.84
N ALA A 255 6.66 18.50 8.76
CA ALA A 255 6.10 17.28 9.35
C ALA A 255 6.74 16.04 8.73
N ARG A 256 6.80 15.96 7.38
CA ARG A 256 7.40 14.83 6.67
C ARG A 256 8.89 14.66 6.95
N LEU A 257 9.65 15.76 6.97
CA LEU A 257 11.07 15.74 7.34
C LEU A 257 11.31 15.12 8.72
N ARG A 258 10.39 15.33 9.67
CA ARG A 258 10.52 14.79 11.04
C ARG A 258 10.04 13.36 11.15
N PHE A 259 8.96 12.98 10.47
CA PHE A 259 8.42 11.62 10.53
C PHE A 259 9.27 10.61 9.77
N MET A 260 9.84 11.01 8.63
CA MET A 260 10.68 10.17 7.79
C MET A 260 11.74 11.04 7.12
N PRO A 261 12.94 11.18 7.73
CA PRO A 261 14.02 11.99 7.19
C PRO A 261 14.42 11.52 5.79
N PRO A 262 14.31 12.35 4.74
CA PRO A 262 14.64 11.92 3.39
C PRO A 262 16.14 11.93 3.14
N GLY A 263 16.57 11.20 2.12
CA GLY A 263 17.94 11.26 1.61
C GLY A 263 18.28 12.59 0.93
N ALA A 264 17.27 13.32 0.44
CA ALA A 264 17.40 14.66 -0.11
C ALA A 264 16.08 15.43 -0.08
N LEU A 265 16.18 16.76 -0.09
CA LEU A 265 15.04 17.67 -0.26
C LEU A 265 15.23 18.53 -1.52
N LEU A 266 14.25 18.51 -2.42
CA LEU A 266 14.16 19.42 -3.57
C LEU A 266 13.12 20.49 -3.26
N ILE A 267 13.50 21.75 -3.36
CA ILE A 267 12.65 22.91 -3.07
C ILE A 267 12.46 23.69 -4.36
N ASN A 268 11.22 23.98 -4.75
CA ASN A 268 10.97 24.94 -5.81
C ASN A 268 11.47 26.33 -5.34
N ALA A 269 12.33 26.98 -6.10
CA ALA A 269 12.85 28.29 -5.74
C ALA A 269 11.74 29.36 -5.80
N ALA A 270 10.72 29.15 -6.64
CA ALA A 270 9.60 30.06 -6.86
C ALA A 270 8.38 29.74 -5.95
N LEU A 271 8.61 29.47 -4.67
CA LEU A 271 7.55 29.26 -3.66
C LEU A 271 6.87 30.57 -3.25
N GLY A 272 6.06 31.13 -4.15
CA GLY A 272 5.25 32.32 -3.88
C GLY A 272 6.03 33.44 -3.18
N GLU A 273 5.43 34.03 -2.14
CA GLU A 273 6.01 35.15 -1.39
C GLU A 273 7.21 34.78 -0.51
N LEU A 274 7.28 33.54 0.00
CA LEU A 274 8.36 33.12 0.90
C LEU A 274 9.65 32.82 0.14
N GLY A 275 9.55 32.31 -1.10
CA GLY A 275 10.67 31.87 -1.91
C GLY A 275 11.42 30.65 -1.36
N GLY A 276 12.14 29.91 -2.20
CA GLY A 276 12.84 28.70 -1.77
C GLY A 276 14.10 28.95 -0.93
N LEU A 277 14.75 30.11 -1.08
CA LEU A 277 15.99 30.44 -0.37
C LEU A 277 15.78 30.63 1.16
N PRO A 278 14.78 31.40 1.62
CA PRO A 278 14.46 31.47 3.04
C PRO A 278 14.10 30.11 3.64
N VAL A 279 13.32 29.30 2.92
CA VAL A 279 12.97 27.93 3.36
C VAL A 279 14.22 27.07 3.58
N ALA A 280 15.16 27.08 2.63
CA ALA A 280 16.42 26.35 2.76
C ALA A 280 17.22 26.78 4.01
N ARG A 281 17.26 28.08 4.33
CA ARG A 281 17.92 28.58 5.54
C ARG A 281 17.23 28.08 6.81
N ILE A 282 15.90 28.17 6.87
CA ILE A 282 15.13 27.72 8.04
C ILE A 282 15.37 26.23 8.29
N ILE A 283 15.35 25.41 7.24
CA ILE A 283 15.62 23.96 7.35
C ILE A 283 17.07 23.72 7.81
N ARG A 284 18.05 24.43 7.26
CA ARG A 284 19.45 24.26 7.67
C ARG A 284 19.71 24.67 9.12
N MET A 285 18.99 25.68 9.62
CA MET A 285 19.04 26.12 11.02
C MET A 285 18.27 25.21 11.98
N SER A 286 17.45 24.30 11.46
CA SER A 286 16.64 23.38 12.27
C SER A 286 17.45 22.17 12.73
N HIS A 287 17.34 21.82 14.01
CA HIS A 287 18.03 20.68 14.60
C HIS A 287 17.63 19.37 13.90
N GLY A 288 18.63 18.53 13.58
CA GLY A 288 18.42 17.25 12.88
C GLY A 288 18.59 17.30 11.36
N PHE A 289 18.62 18.49 10.73
CA PHE A 289 18.72 18.62 9.28
C PHE A 289 20.03 19.27 8.80
N ALA A 290 21.02 19.43 9.66
CA ALA A 290 22.29 20.08 9.33
C ALA A 290 23.09 19.39 8.21
N ALA A 291 22.89 18.07 8.01
CA ALA A 291 23.55 17.28 6.96
C ALA A 291 22.62 16.94 5.78
N LEU A 292 21.35 17.30 5.83
CA LEU A 292 20.39 16.98 4.77
C LEU A 292 20.81 17.66 3.45
N PRO A 293 20.98 16.91 2.34
CA PRO A 293 21.17 17.51 1.02
C PRO A 293 19.91 18.28 0.60
N ILE A 294 20.09 19.56 0.24
CA ILE A 294 18.99 20.45 -0.16
C ILE A 294 19.32 20.98 -1.55
N PHE A 295 18.37 20.88 -2.48
CA PHE A 295 18.52 21.39 -3.84
C PHE A 295 17.40 22.36 -4.15
N LEU A 296 17.72 23.50 -4.73
CA LEU A 296 16.73 24.43 -5.25
C LEU A 296 16.61 24.23 -6.76
N TYR A 297 15.39 24.15 -7.29
CA TYR A 297 15.14 24.11 -8.72
C TYR A 297 14.22 25.25 -9.14
N ASN A 298 14.18 25.58 -10.44
CA ASN A 298 13.34 26.64 -10.98
C ASN A 298 13.67 28.05 -10.42
N GLY A 299 14.95 28.37 -10.23
CA GLY A 299 15.37 29.69 -9.73
C GLY A 299 15.46 30.76 -10.82
N GLY A 300 14.84 31.93 -10.61
CA GLY A 300 14.79 33.00 -11.61
C GLY A 300 16.12 33.66 -11.96
N ASP A 301 17.12 33.60 -11.07
CA ASP A 301 18.37 34.36 -11.21
C ASP A 301 19.54 33.54 -11.75
N PRO A 302 20.40 34.12 -12.62
CA PRO A 302 21.63 33.47 -13.11
C PRO A 302 22.61 33.00 -12.01
N GLY A 303 22.50 33.55 -10.80
CA GLY A 303 23.31 33.19 -9.62
C GLY A 303 22.59 32.29 -8.60
N VAL A 304 21.51 31.61 -8.99
CA VAL A 304 20.73 30.76 -8.08
C VAL A 304 21.59 29.72 -7.35
N ASN A 305 22.62 29.18 -7.99
CA ASN A 305 23.48 28.16 -7.38
C ASN A 305 24.32 28.73 -6.23
N GLU A 306 24.91 29.90 -6.43
CA GLU A 306 25.69 30.64 -5.44
C GLU A 306 24.79 31.07 -4.28
N ALA A 307 23.60 31.60 -4.58
CA ALA A 307 22.61 32.00 -3.59
C ALA A 307 22.10 30.79 -2.77
N ALA A 308 21.85 29.66 -3.43
CA ALA A 308 21.45 28.40 -2.79
C ALA A 308 22.52 27.92 -1.82
N LYS A 309 23.79 27.90 -2.24
CA LYS A 309 24.91 27.51 -1.36
C LYS A 309 25.08 28.46 -0.18
N ALA A 310 24.94 29.77 -0.39
CA ALA A 310 24.96 30.76 0.68
C ALA A 310 23.80 30.57 1.68
N ALA A 311 22.66 30.06 1.22
CA ALA A 311 21.52 29.67 2.06
C ALA A 311 21.71 28.30 2.76
N GLY A 312 22.85 27.64 2.58
CA GLY A 312 23.16 26.33 3.16
C GLY A 312 22.63 25.15 2.35
N ALA A 313 22.15 25.36 1.12
CA ALA A 313 21.77 24.28 0.21
C ALA A 313 23.00 23.65 -0.46
N THR A 314 22.83 22.44 -0.99
CA THR A 314 23.84 21.71 -1.74
C THR A 314 24.06 22.30 -3.14
N GLY A 315 22.98 22.73 -3.79
CA GLY A 315 23.04 23.39 -5.10
C GLY A 315 21.72 24.04 -5.51
N GLY A 316 21.78 24.88 -6.53
CA GLY A 316 20.63 25.55 -7.13
C GLY A 316 20.63 25.46 -8.65
N PHE A 317 19.45 25.32 -9.25
CA PHE A 317 19.25 25.19 -10.70
C PHE A 317 18.36 26.31 -11.24
N PRO A 318 18.74 26.92 -12.38
CA PRO A 318 18.02 28.05 -12.95
C PRO A 318 16.65 27.64 -13.51
N ALA A 319 15.78 28.62 -13.66
CA ALA A 319 14.49 28.52 -14.34
C ALA A 319 14.71 28.10 -15.80
N GLY A 320 13.77 27.32 -16.33
CA GLY A 320 13.85 26.78 -17.69
C GLY A 320 14.80 25.59 -17.86
N MET A 321 15.56 25.18 -16.82
CA MET A 321 16.31 23.92 -16.88
C MET A 321 15.33 22.73 -16.98
N PRO A 322 15.48 21.84 -17.98
CA PRO A 322 14.58 20.69 -18.15
C PRO A 322 14.57 19.76 -16.92
N PRO A 323 13.43 19.16 -16.54
CA PRO A 323 13.31 18.27 -15.37
C PRO A 323 14.32 17.14 -15.35
N VAL A 324 14.60 16.54 -16.51
CA VAL A 324 15.61 15.47 -16.63
C VAL A 324 17.02 15.96 -16.29
N GLN A 325 17.36 17.22 -16.62
CA GLN A 325 18.67 17.81 -16.29
C GLN A 325 18.77 18.13 -14.80
N VAL A 326 17.70 18.67 -14.21
CA VAL A 326 17.61 18.86 -12.75
C VAL A 326 17.84 17.54 -12.03
N VAL A 327 17.11 16.48 -12.41
CA VAL A 327 17.26 15.15 -11.80
C VAL A 327 18.66 14.57 -12.01
N ASN A 328 19.25 14.70 -13.20
CA ASN A 328 20.63 14.29 -13.46
C ASN A 328 21.61 14.97 -12.51
N ALA A 329 21.51 16.28 -12.34
CA ALA A 329 22.40 17.05 -11.50
C ALA A 329 22.24 16.69 -10.01
N VAL A 330 21.00 16.53 -9.53
CA VAL A 330 20.71 16.07 -8.16
C VAL A 330 21.32 14.70 -7.90
N VAL A 331 21.03 13.71 -8.75
CA VAL A 331 21.53 12.33 -8.58
C VAL A 331 23.05 12.29 -8.60
N THR A 332 23.69 13.03 -9.51
CA THR A 332 25.16 13.12 -9.59
C THR A 332 25.76 13.68 -8.30
N GLN A 333 25.18 14.75 -7.75
CA GLN A 333 25.66 15.35 -6.51
C GLN A 333 25.40 14.46 -5.28
N LEU A 334 24.28 13.74 -5.24
CA LEU A 334 23.99 12.77 -4.18
C LEU A 334 24.99 11.60 -4.20
N MET A 335 25.30 11.06 -5.37
CA MET A 335 26.32 10.00 -5.52
C MET A 335 27.70 10.50 -5.08
N ALA A 336 28.10 11.70 -5.51
CA ALA A 336 29.38 12.28 -5.12
C ALA A 336 29.48 12.52 -3.59
N ALA A 337 28.40 12.93 -2.94
CA ALA A 337 28.37 13.12 -1.49
C ALA A 337 28.56 11.80 -0.71
N ARG A 338 28.08 10.68 -1.25
CA ARG A 338 28.22 9.34 -0.64
C ARG A 338 29.61 8.73 -0.81
N MET A 339 30.30 9.05 -1.90
CA MET A 339 31.64 8.55 -2.16
C MET A 339 32.73 9.30 -1.37
N ARG A 340 32.41 10.43 -0.72
CA ARG A 340 33.37 11.11 0.16
C ARG A 340 33.53 10.31 1.47
N PRO A 341 34.76 9.92 1.87
CA PRO A 341 34.96 9.25 3.14
C PRO A 341 34.47 10.15 4.28
N ARG A 342 33.70 9.58 5.21
CA ARG A 342 33.39 10.23 6.49
C ARG A 342 34.71 10.37 7.24
N ASN A 343 35.36 11.52 7.12
CA ASN A 343 36.49 11.85 7.99
C ASN A 343 35.99 11.80 9.44
N LYS A 344 36.63 10.95 10.23
CA LYS A 344 36.43 10.82 11.68
C LYS A 344 36.94 12.04 12.41
#